data_AF-Q3ZJ56-F1
#
_entry.id   AF-Q3ZJ56-F1
#
_cell.length_a   1.000
_cell.length_b   1.000
_cell.length_c   1.000
_cell.angle_alpha   90.00
_cell.angle_beta   90.00
_cell.angle_gamma   90.00
#
_symmetry.space_group_name_H-M   'P 1'
#
loop_
_entity.id
_entity.type
_entity.pdbx_description
1 polymer ?
#
loop_
_entity_poly.entity_id
_entity_poly.type
_entity_poly.pdbx_seq_one_letter_code
_entity_poly.pdbx_strand_id
1 'polypeptide(L)'
;MANTSLIYEQYIFYLRTKPQESNVKLEKHRIVPKHAGGTYEESNVLYITFKEHTLAHFYRYLTFKQKGDLIAYRFMCRQTEEGRLLLASYAGKIGGTKTNEKDKETRKKFYNPEWQKKFGDKNGDRRNVESGSLERLNIKITAKTPKFRSKAGKLGGKAISEKHKRDEFGMFDKKKRIQRKGNLVRWGILINKKRIPYKNLSSDFIDYYIEYGNPFA
;
A
#
# COMPACT_ATOMS: atom_id res chain seq x y z
N MET A 1 13.69 43.67 38.68
CA MET A 1 13.64 42.24 38.28
C MET A 1 13.31 42.21 36.80
N ALA A 2 14.23 41.75 35.95
CA ALA A 2 14.02 41.75 34.50
C ALA A 2 12.81 40.86 34.16
N ASN A 3 11.98 41.36 33.25
CA ASN A 3 10.65 40.87 32.97
C ASN A 3 10.75 39.56 32.15
N THR A 4 10.90 38.44 32.87
CA THR A 4 11.22 37.10 32.31
C THR A 4 10.09 36.49 31.49
N SER A 5 8.86 37.04 31.52
CA SER A 5 7.79 36.63 30.60
C SER A 5 8.12 36.98 29.14
N LEU A 6 8.88 38.06 28.92
CA LEU A 6 9.19 38.55 27.58
C LEU A 6 10.18 37.67 26.82
N ILE A 7 11.13 36.99 27.47
CA ILE A 7 12.19 36.28 26.73
C ILE A 7 11.64 35.13 25.89
N TYR A 8 10.70 34.35 26.43
CA TYR A 8 10.12 33.23 25.70
C TYR A 8 9.20 33.73 24.57
N GLU A 9 8.36 34.72 24.85
CA GLU A 9 7.46 35.31 23.85
C GLU A 9 8.23 35.95 22.70
N GLN A 10 9.29 36.71 23.01
CA GLN A 10 10.21 37.28 22.01
C GLN A 10 10.88 36.20 21.17
N TYR A 11 11.31 35.10 21.78
CA TYR A 11 11.91 33.99 21.06
C TYR A 11 10.91 33.30 20.12
N ILE A 12 9.68 33.07 20.59
CA ILE A 12 8.60 32.51 19.77
C ILE A 12 8.24 33.45 18.61
N PHE A 13 8.19 34.76 18.86
CA PHE A 13 7.99 35.76 17.81
C PHE A 13 9.11 35.70 16.76
N TYR A 14 10.37 35.70 17.21
CA TYR A 14 11.53 35.55 16.33
C TYR A 14 11.43 34.28 15.46
N LEU A 15 11.09 33.13 16.06
CA LEU A 15 10.95 31.86 15.34
C LEU A 15 9.82 31.88 14.30
N ARG A 16 8.76 32.68 14.51
CA ARG A 16 7.68 32.86 13.53
C ARG A 16 8.10 33.71 12.34
N THR A 17 8.92 34.72 12.57
CA THR A 17 9.34 35.68 11.54
C THR A 17 10.60 35.26 10.80
N LYS A 18 11.37 34.34 11.37
CA LYS A 18 12.61 33.85 10.78
C LYS A 18 12.34 33.12 9.45
N PRO A 19 13.04 33.44 8.36
CA PRO A 19 12.93 32.69 7.11
C PRO A 19 13.38 31.24 7.32
N GLN A 20 12.61 30.29 6.79
CA GLN A 20 12.95 28.87 6.86
C GLN A 20 13.94 28.49 5.76
N GLU A 21 15.01 27.80 6.14
CA GLU A 21 15.93 27.18 5.21
C GLU A 21 15.32 25.88 4.65
N SER A 22 15.30 25.72 3.33
CA SER A 22 14.62 24.62 2.64
C SER A 22 15.24 23.24 2.85
N ASN A 23 16.50 23.16 3.30
CA ASN A 23 17.26 21.91 3.42
C ASN A 23 17.50 21.45 4.86
N VAL A 24 16.82 22.03 5.85
CA VAL A 24 17.01 21.68 7.26
C VAL A 24 15.85 20.84 7.77
N LYS A 25 16.16 19.77 8.51
CA LYS A 25 15.16 18.92 9.16
C LYS A 25 14.48 19.68 10.29
N LEU A 26 13.18 19.92 10.14
CA LEU A 26 12.35 20.60 11.13
C LEU A 26 11.64 19.62 12.05
N GLU A 27 11.42 20.05 13.28
CA GLU A 27 10.66 19.35 14.31
C GLU A 27 9.42 20.16 14.71
N LYS A 28 8.35 19.43 15.02
CA LYS A 28 7.10 20.01 15.49
C LYS A 28 7.24 20.39 16.98
N HIS A 29 7.41 21.66 17.26
CA HIS A 29 7.42 22.22 18.61
C HIS A 29 6.02 22.73 19.00
N ARG A 30 5.63 22.58 20.27
CA ARG A 30 4.43 23.22 20.81
C ARG A 30 4.82 24.40 21.68
N ILE A 31 4.23 25.57 21.43
CA ILE A 31 4.47 26.79 22.22
C ILE A 31 4.04 26.55 23.68
N VAL A 32 2.84 26.02 23.87
CA VAL A 32 2.39 25.46 25.15
C VAL A 32 2.51 23.94 25.08
N PRO A 33 3.35 23.30 25.92
CA PRO A 33 3.57 21.87 25.90
C PRO A 33 2.41 21.11 26.55
N LYS A 34 2.34 19.79 26.27
CA LYS A 34 1.26 18.91 26.80
C LYS A 34 1.16 18.95 28.33
N HIS A 35 2.30 18.94 29.02
CA HIS A 35 2.34 18.93 30.47
C HIS A 35 1.78 20.22 31.10
N ALA A 36 1.64 21.29 30.31
CA ALA A 36 1.03 22.56 30.68
C ALA A 36 -0.35 22.76 30.01
N GLY A 37 -0.98 21.69 29.51
CA GLY A 37 -2.32 21.72 28.90
C GLY A 37 -2.36 22.05 27.41
N GLY A 38 -1.22 22.26 26.75
CA GLY A 38 -1.22 22.68 25.34
C GLY A 38 -1.49 21.55 24.33
N THR A 39 -2.26 21.89 23.30
CA THR A 39 -2.72 20.99 22.22
C THR A 39 -1.85 21.12 20.97
N TYR A 40 -2.17 20.37 19.90
CA TYR A 40 -1.48 20.44 18.60
C TYR A 40 -2.18 21.36 17.59
N GLU A 41 -2.96 22.32 18.08
CA GLU A 41 -3.56 23.36 17.24
C GLU A 41 -2.51 24.17 16.50
N GLU A 42 -2.84 24.60 15.28
CA GLU A 42 -1.90 25.29 14.39
C GLU A 42 -1.33 26.58 15.02
N SER A 43 -2.16 27.31 15.77
CA SER A 43 -1.75 28.51 16.53
C SER A 43 -0.71 28.22 17.62
N ASN A 44 -0.65 26.98 18.13
CA ASN A 44 0.22 26.53 19.21
C ASN A 44 1.43 25.72 18.69
N VAL A 45 1.61 25.60 17.37
CA VAL A 45 2.63 24.73 16.77
C VAL A 45 3.59 25.54 15.92
N LEU A 46 4.88 25.23 16.04
CA LEU A 46 5.93 25.73 15.16
C LEU A 46 6.72 24.56 14.56
N TYR A 47 7.27 24.76 13.37
CA TYR A 47 8.23 23.87 12.74
C TYR A 47 9.60 24.52 12.78
N ILE A 48 10.46 24.03 13.68
CA ILE A 48 11.75 24.64 13.99
C ILE A 48 12.84 23.59 14.05
N THR A 49 14.10 23.99 13.93
CA THR A 49 15.24 23.06 14.00
C THR A 49 15.37 22.46 15.40
N PHE A 50 16.05 21.32 15.53
CA PHE A 50 16.29 20.68 16.84
C PHE A 50 16.99 21.61 17.85
N LYS A 51 17.92 22.44 17.37
CA LYS A 51 18.64 23.42 18.22
C LYS A 51 17.67 24.46 18.75
N GLU A 52 16.81 25.02 17.89
CA GLU A 52 15.80 25.99 18.28
C GLU A 52 14.75 25.38 19.21
N HIS A 53 14.36 24.12 18.95
CA HIS A 53 13.44 23.37 19.81
C HIS A 53 14.02 23.17 21.22
N THR A 54 15.31 22.84 21.31
CA THR A 54 16.02 22.72 22.59
C THR A 54 16.03 24.07 23.34
N LEU A 55 16.37 25.16 22.63
CA LEU A 55 16.37 26.51 23.21
C LEU A 55 14.98 26.99 23.62
N ALA A 56 13.94 26.65 22.88
CA ALA A 56 12.56 27.00 23.22
C ALA A 56 12.17 26.39 24.58
N HIS A 57 12.50 25.13 24.84
CA HIS A 57 12.30 24.53 26.17
C HIS A 57 13.15 25.19 27.25
N PHE A 58 14.38 25.60 26.94
CA PHE A 58 15.23 26.33 27.89
C PHE A 58 14.64 27.69 28.27
N TYR A 59 14.30 28.53 27.30
CA TYR A 59 13.72 29.85 27.56
C TYR A 59 12.35 29.73 28.23
N ARG A 60 11.53 28.76 27.83
CA ARG A 60 10.26 28.49 28.50
C ARG A 60 10.46 28.12 29.97
N TYR A 61 11.45 27.28 30.29
CA TYR A 61 11.81 26.97 31.67
C TYR A 61 12.29 28.21 32.41
N LEU A 62 13.12 29.07 31.80
CA LEU A 62 13.58 30.31 32.43
C LEU A 62 12.41 31.23 32.80
N THR A 63 11.39 31.31 31.95
CA THR A 63 10.17 32.11 32.14
C THR A 63 9.21 31.53 33.18
N PHE A 64 8.78 30.27 33.02
CA PHE A 64 7.67 29.71 33.81
C PHE A 64 8.12 28.77 34.95
N LYS A 65 9.43 28.42 35.00
CA LYS A 65 10.02 27.50 35.99
C LYS A 65 9.34 26.12 36.09
N GLN A 66 8.67 25.69 35.03
CA GLN A 66 7.99 24.40 34.98
C GLN A 66 9.00 23.25 34.84
N LYS A 67 8.94 22.26 35.74
CA LYS A 67 9.88 21.12 35.75
C LYS A 67 9.85 20.32 34.44
N GLY A 68 8.69 20.23 33.78
CA GLY A 68 8.54 19.54 32.51
C GLY A 68 9.43 20.11 31.40
N ASP A 69 9.56 21.44 31.33
CA ASP A 69 10.43 22.12 30.36
C ASP A 69 11.91 21.88 30.65
N LEU A 70 12.33 21.88 31.92
CA LEU A 70 13.70 21.55 32.30
C LEU A 70 14.06 20.10 31.93
N ILE A 71 13.14 19.17 32.15
CA ILE A 71 13.32 17.75 31.79
C ILE A 71 13.49 17.62 30.28
N ALA A 72 12.61 18.26 29.49
CA ALA A 72 12.70 18.24 28.03
C ALA A 72 14.03 18.83 27.53
N TYR A 73 14.41 20.01 28.02
CA TYR A 73 15.70 20.64 27.70
C TYR A 73 16.89 19.71 27.99
N ARG A 74 16.96 19.15 29.21
CA ARG A 74 18.06 18.25 29.62
C ARG A 74 18.12 16.99 28.77
N PHE A 75 16.96 16.44 28.40
CA PHE A 75 16.88 15.26 27.54
C PHE A 75 17.44 15.57 26.15
N MET A 76 17.15 16.75 25.60
CA MET A 76 17.60 17.16 24.27
C MET A 76 19.08 17.55 24.22
N CYS A 77 19.62 18.25 25.22
CA CYS A 77 21.02 18.69 25.23
C CYS A 77 22.06 17.58 25.13
N ARG A 78 21.72 16.36 25.53
CA ARG A 78 22.65 15.22 25.56
C ARG A 78 22.54 14.32 24.33
N GLN A 79 21.84 14.74 23.29
CA GLN A 79 21.57 13.92 22.12
C GLN A 79 22.36 14.40 20.92
N THR A 80 23.17 13.49 20.36
CA THR A 80 23.73 13.65 19.01
C THR A 80 22.68 13.27 17.97
N GLU A 81 22.84 13.74 16.73
CA GLU A 81 21.92 13.36 15.64
C GLU A 81 21.87 11.85 15.42
N GLU A 82 23.03 11.21 15.36
CA GLU A 82 23.15 9.75 15.25
C GLU A 82 22.44 9.03 16.42
N GLY A 83 22.67 9.50 17.66
CA GLY A 83 22.02 8.94 18.84
C GLY A 83 20.50 9.01 18.76
N ARG A 84 19.93 10.09 18.20
CA ARG A 84 18.49 10.22 17.99
C ARG A 84 17.97 9.26 16.93
N LEU A 85 18.68 9.11 15.82
CA LEU A 85 18.29 8.17 14.76
C LEU A 85 18.32 6.73 15.28
N LEU A 86 19.35 6.38 16.04
CA LEU A 86 19.49 5.07 16.65
C LEU A 86 18.38 4.83 17.69
N LEU A 87 18.11 5.80 18.56
CA LEU A 87 17.02 5.71 19.54
C LEU A 87 15.65 5.57 18.86
N ALA A 88 15.38 6.33 17.80
CA ALA A 88 14.13 6.25 17.05
C ALA A 88 13.95 4.88 16.39
N SER A 89 15.02 4.34 15.78
CA SER A 89 15.04 3.00 15.19
C SER A 89 14.77 1.92 16.25
N TYR A 90 15.47 2.00 17.39
CA TYR A 90 15.33 1.07 18.50
C TYR A 90 13.94 1.12 19.14
N ALA A 91 13.43 2.33 19.43
CA ALA A 91 12.10 2.54 19.96
C ALA A 91 11.01 2.07 18.99
N GLY A 92 11.21 2.28 17.68
CA GLY A 92 10.33 1.74 16.64
C GLY A 92 10.28 0.22 16.65
N LYS A 93 11.43 -0.46 16.81
CA LYS A 93 11.51 -1.92 16.91
C LYS A 93 10.78 -2.47 18.14
N ILE A 94 10.98 -1.86 19.30
CA ILE A 94 10.31 -2.28 20.55
C ILE A 94 8.81 -1.98 20.48
N GLY A 95 8.45 -0.75 20.13
CA GLY A 95 7.06 -0.31 20.05
C GLY A 95 6.26 -1.08 19.01
N GLY A 96 6.88 -1.37 17.86
CA GLY A 96 6.30 -2.21 16.82
C GLY A 96 6.00 -3.62 17.31
N THR A 97 6.97 -4.25 17.98
CA THR A 97 6.79 -5.61 18.55
C THR A 97 5.65 -5.64 19.57
N LYS A 98 5.65 -4.73 20.56
CA LYS A 98 4.59 -4.66 21.58
C LYS A 98 3.21 -4.35 21.00
N THR A 99 3.15 -3.45 20.02
CA THR A 99 1.88 -3.13 19.33
C THR A 99 1.37 -4.34 18.57
N ASN A 100 2.26 -5.08 17.90
CA ASN A 100 1.90 -6.28 17.17
C ASN A 100 1.40 -7.39 18.10
N GLU A 101 2.04 -7.60 19.26
CA GLU A 101 1.57 -8.51 20.31
C GLU A 101 0.16 -8.15 20.78
N LYS A 102 -0.05 -6.88 21.12
CA LYS A 102 -1.38 -6.38 21.51
C LYS A 102 -2.43 -6.54 20.41
N ASP A 103 -2.06 -6.28 19.16
CA ASP A 103 -2.95 -6.44 18.01
C ASP A 103 -3.30 -7.92 17.77
N LYS A 104 -2.37 -8.86 18.03
CA LYS A 104 -2.63 -10.32 18.02
C LYS A 104 -3.62 -10.71 19.10
N GLU A 105 -3.36 -10.29 20.35
CA GLU A 105 -4.22 -10.61 21.51
C GLU A 105 -5.64 -10.08 21.31
N THR A 106 -5.76 -8.84 20.84
CA THR A 106 -7.05 -8.18 20.62
C THR A 106 -7.70 -8.52 19.28
N ARG A 107 -7.05 -9.36 18.45
CA ARG A 107 -7.47 -9.72 17.08
C ARG A 107 -7.88 -8.50 16.25
N LYS A 108 -7.07 -7.45 16.28
CA LYS A 108 -7.29 -6.21 15.52
C LYS A 108 -6.40 -6.16 14.27
N LYS A 109 -6.76 -5.26 13.34
CA LYS A 109 -6.02 -4.99 12.10
C LYS A 109 -5.71 -6.27 11.33
N PHE A 110 -4.44 -6.56 11.04
CA PHE A 110 -4.01 -7.73 10.30
C PHE A 110 -4.49 -9.06 10.92
N TYR A 111 -4.77 -9.12 12.22
CA TYR A 111 -5.28 -10.34 12.88
C TYR A 111 -6.81 -10.45 12.90
N ASN A 112 -7.51 -9.49 12.30
CA ASN A 112 -8.96 -9.53 12.10
C ASN A 112 -9.28 -10.03 10.68
N PRO A 113 -10.08 -11.11 10.51
CA PRO A 113 -10.45 -11.64 9.20
C PRO A 113 -11.18 -10.64 8.29
N GLU A 114 -12.06 -9.80 8.82
CA GLU A 114 -12.77 -8.78 8.05
C GLU A 114 -11.82 -7.71 7.53
N TRP A 115 -10.84 -7.33 8.35
CA TRP A 115 -9.80 -6.40 7.95
C TRP A 115 -8.90 -7.01 6.86
N GLN A 116 -8.51 -8.28 7.01
CA GLN A 116 -7.75 -9.01 5.97
C GLN A 116 -8.53 -9.08 4.66
N LYS A 117 -9.84 -9.36 4.70
CA LYS A 117 -10.68 -9.37 3.49
C LYS A 117 -10.76 -7.99 2.84
N LYS A 118 -10.85 -6.91 3.64
CA LYS A 118 -10.98 -5.54 3.13
C LYS A 118 -9.67 -4.95 2.60
N PHE A 119 -8.53 -5.35 3.16
CA PHE A 119 -7.23 -4.71 2.89
C PHE A 119 -6.14 -5.66 2.36
N GLY A 120 -6.36 -6.98 2.40
CA GLY A 120 -5.40 -8.00 1.94
C GLY A 120 -5.16 -7.95 0.44
N ASP A 121 -6.16 -7.53 -0.34
CA ASP A 121 -6.06 -7.39 -1.79
C ASP A 121 -5.28 -6.13 -2.22
N LYS A 122 -4.96 -5.21 -1.30
CA LYS A 122 -4.15 -4.03 -1.63
C LYS A 122 -2.70 -4.44 -1.91
N ASN A 123 -2.42 -4.72 -3.19
CA ASN A 123 -1.11 -5.03 -3.76
C ASN A 123 -0.57 -6.44 -3.51
N GLY A 124 -1.42 -7.43 -3.21
CA GLY A 124 -0.99 -8.83 -3.06
C GLY A 124 -0.40 -9.39 -4.36
N ASP A 125 -1.10 -9.20 -5.48
CA ASP A 125 -0.69 -9.70 -6.78
C ASP A 125 0.63 -9.06 -7.25
N ARG A 126 0.72 -7.73 -7.14
CA ARG A 126 1.88 -6.98 -7.60
C ARG A 126 3.15 -7.28 -6.79
N ARG A 127 3.06 -7.36 -5.46
CA ARG A 127 4.23 -7.69 -4.61
C ARG A 127 4.73 -9.12 -4.81
N ASN A 128 3.83 -10.07 -5.05
CA ASN A 128 4.23 -11.46 -5.26
C ASN A 128 4.93 -11.68 -6.60
N VAL A 129 4.53 -10.91 -7.62
CA VAL A 129 5.19 -10.87 -8.93
C VAL A 129 6.55 -10.18 -8.83
N GLU A 130 6.61 -8.97 -8.26
CA GLU A 130 7.85 -8.18 -8.14
C GLU A 130 8.92 -8.87 -7.26
N SER A 131 8.52 -9.56 -6.20
CA SER A 131 9.45 -10.27 -5.30
C SER A 131 9.95 -11.62 -5.85
N GLY A 132 9.41 -12.11 -6.97
CA GLY A 132 9.68 -13.45 -7.50
C GLY A 132 9.34 -14.58 -6.53
N SER A 133 8.56 -14.31 -5.48
CA SER A 133 8.22 -15.29 -4.43
C SER A 133 7.37 -16.43 -5.02
N LEU A 134 6.40 -16.08 -5.87
CA LEU A 134 5.56 -17.05 -6.57
C LEU A 134 6.36 -17.95 -7.51
N GLU A 135 7.34 -17.38 -8.21
CA GLU A 135 8.20 -18.14 -9.13
C GLU A 135 9.05 -19.16 -8.35
N ARG A 136 9.70 -18.73 -7.27
CA ARG A 136 10.46 -19.63 -6.38
C ARG A 136 9.60 -20.74 -5.79
N LEU A 137 8.39 -20.40 -5.36
CA LEU A 137 7.43 -21.39 -4.86
C LEU A 137 7.04 -22.39 -5.95
N ASN A 138 6.74 -21.90 -7.15
CA ASN A 138 6.40 -22.73 -8.31
C ASN A 138 7.53 -23.69 -8.69
N ILE A 139 8.78 -23.23 -8.72
CA ILE A 139 9.95 -24.08 -8.97
C ILE A 139 10.02 -25.19 -7.92
N LYS A 140 9.86 -24.85 -6.64
CA LYS A 140 9.92 -25.81 -5.52
C LYS A 140 8.80 -26.86 -5.57
N ILE A 141 7.56 -26.44 -5.86
CA ILE A 141 6.42 -27.36 -6.01
C ILE A 141 6.62 -28.26 -7.23
N THR A 142 7.14 -27.72 -8.33
CA THR A 142 7.38 -28.50 -9.55
C THR A 142 8.43 -29.59 -9.32
N ALA A 143 9.52 -29.24 -8.64
CA ALA A 143 10.59 -30.19 -8.32
C ALA A 143 10.15 -31.29 -7.35
N LYS A 144 9.34 -30.95 -6.34
CA LYS A 144 8.97 -31.91 -5.28
C LYS A 144 7.67 -32.68 -5.55
N THR A 145 6.70 -32.06 -6.19
CA THR A 145 5.32 -32.56 -6.27
C THR A 145 4.64 -32.22 -7.61
N PRO A 146 5.15 -32.74 -8.74
CA PRO A 146 4.63 -32.41 -10.08
C PRO A 146 3.15 -32.79 -10.27
N LYS A 147 2.68 -33.87 -9.62
CA LYS A 147 1.27 -34.28 -9.64
C LYS A 147 0.34 -33.21 -9.08
N PHE A 148 0.76 -32.51 -8.03
CA PHE A 148 -0.03 -31.43 -7.43
C PHE A 148 -0.11 -30.21 -8.35
N ARG A 149 0.99 -29.87 -9.04
CA ARG A 149 0.99 -28.80 -10.04
C ARG A 149 0.01 -29.09 -11.18
N SER A 150 0.03 -30.32 -11.71
CA SER A 150 -0.92 -30.73 -12.76
C SER A 150 -2.38 -30.65 -12.28
N LYS A 151 -2.67 -31.15 -11.06
CA LYS A 151 -4.00 -31.07 -10.46
C LYS A 151 -4.45 -29.62 -10.25
N ALA A 152 -3.58 -28.76 -9.76
CA ALA A 152 -3.86 -27.33 -9.56
C ALA A 152 -4.13 -26.62 -10.90
N GLY A 153 -3.34 -26.91 -11.94
CA GLY A 153 -3.57 -26.38 -13.28
C GLY A 153 -4.93 -26.80 -13.85
N LYS A 154 -5.33 -28.05 -13.67
CA LYS A 154 -6.66 -28.55 -14.08
C LYS A 154 -7.81 -27.84 -13.33
N LEU A 155 -7.66 -27.66 -12.02
CA LEU A 155 -8.65 -26.96 -11.20
C LEU A 155 -8.76 -25.48 -11.60
N GLY A 156 -7.62 -24.80 -11.81
CA GLY A 156 -7.58 -23.42 -12.26
C GLY A 156 -8.21 -23.23 -13.63
N GLY A 157 -7.90 -24.11 -14.59
CA GLY A 157 -8.53 -24.11 -15.92
C GLY A 157 -10.05 -24.30 -15.85
N LYS A 158 -10.54 -25.19 -14.99
CA LYS A 158 -11.98 -25.40 -14.76
C LYS A 158 -12.64 -24.15 -14.17
N ALA A 159 -12.05 -23.55 -13.13
CA ALA A 159 -12.58 -22.35 -12.50
C ALA A 159 -12.64 -21.14 -13.45
N ILE A 160 -11.59 -20.94 -14.26
CA ILE A 160 -11.57 -19.90 -15.30
C ILE A 160 -12.66 -20.15 -16.35
N SER A 161 -12.81 -21.40 -16.79
CA SER A 161 -13.85 -21.76 -17.76
C SER A 161 -15.26 -21.50 -17.21
N GLU A 162 -15.51 -21.84 -15.95
CA GLU A 162 -16.79 -21.55 -15.27
C GLU A 162 -17.04 -20.05 -15.13
N LYS A 163 -16.00 -19.27 -14.82
CA LYS A 163 -16.09 -17.81 -14.77
C LYS A 163 -16.42 -17.24 -16.15
N HIS A 164 -15.71 -17.65 -17.21
CA HIS A 164 -16.01 -17.19 -18.57
C HIS A 164 -17.43 -17.55 -19.03
N LYS A 165 -17.94 -18.73 -18.63
CA LYS A 165 -19.35 -19.11 -18.87
C LYS A 165 -20.32 -18.17 -18.18
N ARG A 166 -20.08 -17.88 -16.89
CA ARG A 166 -20.93 -17.01 -16.07
C ARG A 166 -20.95 -15.57 -16.58
N ASP A 167 -19.78 -15.07 -16.95
CA ASP A 167 -19.58 -13.68 -17.37
C ASP A 167 -19.84 -13.50 -18.89
N GLU A 168 -20.26 -14.56 -19.59
CA GLU A 168 -20.45 -14.61 -21.05
C GLU A 168 -19.26 -14.01 -21.82
N PHE A 169 -18.03 -14.34 -21.40
CA PHE A 169 -16.80 -13.78 -21.94
C PHE A 169 -16.05 -14.78 -22.82
N GLY A 170 -15.24 -14.28 -23.75
CA GLY A 170 -14.37 -15.11 -24.59
C GLY A 170 -15.15 -16.00 -25.57
N MET A 171 -15.04 -17.33 -25.44
CA MET A 171 -15.76 -18.28 -26.30
C MET A 171 -17.27 -18.35 -25.99
N PHE A 172 -17.67 -18.00 -24.77
CA PHE A 172 -19.07 -18.02 -24.32
C PHE A 172 -19.84 -16.72 -24.61
N ASP A 173 -19.17 -15.74 -25.23
CA ASP A 173 -19.76 -14.48 -25.64
C ASP A 173 -20.76 -14.68 -26.79
N LYS A 174 -22.04 -14.44 -26.49
CA LYS A 174 -23.14 -14.54 -27.46
C LYS A 174 -22.93 -13.65 -28.68
N LYS A 175 -22.40 -12.44 -28.50
CA LYS A 175 -22.15 -11.51 -29.63
C LYS A 175 -21.12 -12.10 -30.58
N LYS A 176 -20.07 -12.73 -30.06
CA LYS A 176 -19.05 -13.40 -30.89
C LYS A 176 -19.60 -14.63 -31.61
N ARG A 177 -20.52 -15.40 -31.01
CA ARG A 177 -21.19 -16.53 -31.70
C ARG A 177 -22.05 -16.02 -32.85
N ILE A 178 -22.84 -14.97 -32.63
CA ILE A 178 -23.65 -14.33 -33.68
C ILE A 178 -22.76 -13.76 -34.79
N GLN A 179 -21.67 -13.07 -34.43
CA GLN A 179 -20.72 -12.52 -35.40
C GLN A 179 -20.04 -13.62 -36.23
N ARG A 180 -19.62 -14.73 -35.61
CA ARG A 180 -19.04 -15.89 -36.31
C ARG A 180 -20.03 -16.48 -37.31
N LYS A 181 -21.29 -16.69 -36.91
CA LYS A 181 -22.35 -17.15 -37.81
C LYS A 181 -22.58 -16.16 -38.96
N GLY A 182 -22.71 -14.87 -38.67
CA GLY A 182 -22.90 -13.83 -39.68
C GLY A 182 -21.76 -13.75 -40.68
N ASN A 183 -20.51 -13.86 -40.21
CA ASN A 183 -19.32 -13.90 -41.06
C ASN A 183 -19.31 -15.16 -41.93
N LEU A 184 -19.61 -16.33 -41.36
CA LEU A 184 -19.65 -17.59 -42.10
C LEU A 184 -20.74 -17.57 -43.19
N VAL A 185 -21.90 -17.00 -42.89
CA VAL A 185 -23.00 -16.84 -43.86
C VAL A 185 -22.61 -15.87 -44.97
N ARG A 186 -22.03 -14.71 -44.64
CA ARG A 186 -21.70 -13.66 -45.61
C ARG A 186 -20.51 -14.03 -46.50
N TRP A 187 -19.50 -14.67 -45.92
CA TRP A 187 -18.20 -14.83 -46.55
C TRP A 187 -17.82 -16.28 -46.83
N GLY A 188 -18.52 -17.25 -46.26
CA GLY A 188 -18.06 -18.64 -46.25
C GLY A 188 -16.77 -18.79 -45.44
N ILE A 189 -16.02 -19.86 -45.72
CA ILE A 189 -14.73 -20.13 -45.09
C ILE A 189 -13.67 -20.43 -46.16
N LEU A 190 -12.42 -20.04 -45.89
CA LEU A 190 -11.28 -20.35 -46.77
C LEU A 190 -10.63 -21.66 -46.29
N ILE A 191 -10.65 -22.69 -47.14
CA ILE A 191 -9.93 -23.96 -46.92
C ILE A 191 -9.00 -24.17 -48.11
N ASN A 192 -7.70 -24.31 -47.87
CA ASN A 192 -6.70 -24.49 -48.94
C ASN A 192 -6.78 -23.42 -50.04
N LYS A 193 -6.90 -22.14 -49.65
CA LYS A 193 -7.07 -20.97 -50.54
C LYS A 193 -8.36 -20.97 -51.38
N LYS A 194 -9.22 -21.99 -51.26
CA LYS A 194 -10.53 -22.03 -51.90
C LYS A 194 -11.61 -21.61 -50.92
N ARG A 195 -12.48 -20.69 -51.33
CA ARG A 195 -13.60 -20.23 -50.52
C ARG A 195 -14.79 -21.17 -50.69
N ILE A 196 -15.23 -21.78 -49.59
CA ILE A 196 -16.40 -22.65 -49.53
C ILE A 196 -17.58 -21.82 -48.99
N PRO A 197 -18.66 -21.65 -49.77
CA PRO A 197 -19.82 -20.86 -49.34
C PRO A 197 -20.61 -21.60 -48.25
N TYR A 198 -21.32 -20.86 -47.40
CA TYR A 198 -22.10 -21.40 -46.28
C TYR A 198 -23.03 -22.55 -46.66
N LYS A 199 -23.73 -22.43 -47.79
CA LYS A 199 -24.68 -23.43 -48.31
C LYS A 199 -24.04 -24.79 -48.62
N ASN A 200 -22.72 -24.86 -48.76
CA ASN A 200 -21.98 -26.08 -49.07
C ASN A 200 -21.30 -26.67 -47.83
N LEU A 201 -21.51 -26.10 -46.64
CA LEU A 201 -20.98 -26.61 -45.38
C LEU A 201 -21.99 -27.56 -44.74
N SER A 202 -21.51 -28.62 -44.10
CA SER A 202 -22.36 -29.48 -43.29
C SER A 202 -22.86 -28.74 -42.04
N SER A 203 -24.03 -29.13 -41.54
CA SER A 203 -24.57 -28.64 -40.27
C SER A 203 -23.56 -28.79 -39.13
N ASP A 204 -22.92 -29.96 -39.05
CA ASP A 204 -21.96 -30.28 -38.01
C ASP A 204 -20.75 -29.34 -38.03
N PHE A 205 -20.28 -28.99 -39.24
CA PHE A 205 -19.19 -28.03 -39.40
C PHE A 205 -19.62 -26.61 -39.00
N ILE A 206 -20.83 -26.21 -39.36
CA ILE A 206 -21.38 -24.89 -39.01
C ILE A 206 -21.47 -24.75 -37.49
N ASP A 207 -22.00 -25.76 -36.80
CA ASP A 207 -22.13 -25.76 -35.35
C ASP A 207 -20.76 -25.73 -34.66
N TYR A 208 -19.84 -26.56 -35.14
CA TYR A 208 -18.45 -26.54 -34.69
C TYR A 208 -17.81 -25.16 -34.85
N TYR A 209 -17.97 -24.53 -36.03
CA TYR A 209 -17.37 -23.24 -36.33
C TYR A 209 -17.93 -22.11 -35.46
N ILE A 210 -19.24 -22.11 -35.22
CA ILE A 210 -19.89 -21.12 -34.36
C ILE A 210 -19.40 -21.26 -32.92
N GLU A 211 -19.24 -22.50 -32.45
CA GLU A 211 -18.83 -22.78 -31.07
C GLU A 211 -17.33 -22.53 -30.85
N TYR A 212 -16.49 -23.13 -31.70
CA TYR A 212 -15.04 -23.22 -31.48
C TYR A 212 -14.22 -22.30 -32.40
N GLY A 213 -14.81 -21.77 -33.47
CA GLY A 213 -14.13 -20.89 -34.44
C GLY A 213 -13.54 -21.67 -35.63
N ASN A 214 -12.64 -21.03 -36.38
CA ASN A 214 -12.03 -21.63 -37.56
C ASN A 214 -11.00 -22.69 -37.16
N PRO A 215 -11.19 -23.99 -37.49
CA PRO A 215 -10.22 -25.04 -37.19
C PRO A 215 -8.97 -25.01 -38.08
N PHE A 216 -8.98 -24.21 -39.15
CA PHE A 216 -7.89 -24.09 -40.13
C PHE A 216 -7.14 -22.76 -40.04
N ALA A 217 -7.42 -21.96 -39.00
CA ALA A 217 -6.70 -20.70 -38.74
C ALA A 217 -5.34 -20.95 -38.10
#